data_AF-A0A851PSG3-F1
#
_entry.id   AF-A0A851PSG3-F1
#
_cell.length_a   1.000
_cell.length_b   1.000
_cell.length_c   1.000
_cell.angle_alpha   90.00
_cell.angle_beta   90.00
_cell.angle_gamma   90.00
#
_symmetry.space_group_name_H-M   'P 1'
#
loop_
_entity.id
_entity.type
_entity.pdbx_description
1 polymer ?
#
loop_
_entity_poly.entity_id
_entity_poly.type
_entity_poly.pdbx_seq_one_letter_code
_entity_poly.pdbx_strand_id
1 'polypeptide(L)'
;GQIELYTHLPVMKQLVEQLQQWEFRVCGVFLVDSQFMVESFKFISGILAALSAMISLEIPQINIMTKMDLLSKKAKKEIEKYLDPDMYSMIEDSTNILKSKMFKKLTKSICGVIDDYGMVRFLPFDRSDEESINIVLQHIDFTIQYGEDLEFKEPK
;
A
#
# COMPACT_ATOMS: atom_id res chain seq x y z
N GLY A 1 13.30 -1.99 -15.30
CA GLY A 1 12.91 -2.85 -14.16
C GLY A 1 11.42 -3.05 -14.12
N GLN A 2 10.93 -4.11 -13.47
CA GLN A 2 9.50 -4.51 -13.50
C GLN A 2 8.53 -3.37 -13.14
N ILE A 3 8.92 -2.42 -12.29
CA ILE A 3 8.15 -1.20 -11.98
C ILE A 3 7.83 -0.33 -13.21
N GLU A 4 8.73 -0.21 -14.18
CA GLU A 4 8.57 0.66 -15.36
C GLU A 4 7.43 0.23 -16.29
N LEU A 5 7.06 -1.05 -16.26
CA LEU A 5 5.93 -1.60 -17.03
C LEU A 5 4.57 -1.10 -16.51
N TYR A 6 4.48 -0.67 -15.26
CA TYR A 6 3.24 -0.19 -14.63
C TYR A 6 3.23 1.33 -14.43
N THR A 7 4.39 2.01 -14.50
CA THR A 7 4.51 3.45 -14.23
C THR A 7 4.67 4.32 -15.49
N HIS A 8 5.24 3.80 -16.58
CA HIS A 8 5.54 4.59 -17.77
C HIS A 8 4.84 4.13 -19.05
N LEU A 9 4.36 2.88 -19.09
CA LEU A 9 3.64 2.34 -20.23
C LEU A 9 2.15 2.27 -19.91
N PRO A 10 1.27 2.85 -20.75
CA PRO A 10 -0.18 2.85 -20.51
C PRO A 10 -0.82 1.47 -20.67
N VAL A 11 -0.04 0.43 -20.97
CA VAL A 11 -0.50 -0.93 -21.25
C VAL A 11 -1.34 -1.48 -20.09
N MET A 12 -0.91 -1.26 -18.85
CA MET A 12 -1.63 -1.79 -17.68
C MET A 12 -2.93 -1.04 -17.43
N LYS A 13 -2.95 0.28 -17.64
CA LYS A 13 -4.19 1.07 -17.60
C LYS A 13 -5.17 0.60 -18.69
N GLN A 14 -4.70 0.43 -19.92
CA GLN A 14 -5.52 -0.07 -21.03
C GLN A 14 -6.05 -1.48 -20.78
N LEU A 15 -5.25 -2.37 -20.20
CA LEU A 15 -5.68 -3.71 -19.83
C LEU A 15 -6.79 -3.65 -18.77
N VAL A 16 -6.62 -2.83 -17.74
CA VAL A 16 -7.62 -2.63 -16.68
C VAL A 16 -8.91 -2.06 -17.26
N GLU A 17 -8.83 -1.06 -18.13
CA GLU A 17 -9.99 -0.48 -18.83
C GLU A 17 -10.72 -1.53 -19.69
N GLN A 18 -9.98 -2.41 -20.39
CA GLN A 18 -10.58 -3.51 -21.15
C GLN A 18 -11.28 -4.53 -20.26
N LEU A 19 -10.67 -4.91 -19.13
CA LEU A 19 -11.31 -5.81 -18.16
C LEU A 19 -12.58 -5.20 -17.58
N GLN A 20 -12.56 -3.90 -17.25
CA GLN A 20 -13.76 -3.19 -16.80
C GLN A 20 -14.85 -3.12 -17.88
N GLN A 21 -14.47 -2.95 -19.16
CA GLN A 21 -15.43 -3.01 -20.29
C GLN A 21 -16.08 -4.40 -20.45
N TRP A 22 -15.40 -5.47 -20.03
CA TRP A 22 -15.96 -6.82 -19.97
C TRP A 22 -16.70 -7.12 -18.66
N GLU A 23 -17.05 -6.07 -17.90
CA GLU A 23 -17.79 -6.14 -16.63
C GLU A 23 -17.05 -6.87 -15.50
N PHE A 24 -15.72 -6.97 -15.56
CA PHE A 24 -14.94 -7.47 -14.43
C PHE A 24 -14.77 -6.37 -13.36
N ARG A 25 -14.97 -6.75 -12.09
CA ARG A 25 -14.52 -5.96 -10.94
C ARG A 25 -13.01 -6.17 -10.75
N VAL A 26 -12.24 -5.11 -10.94
CA VAL A 26 -10.77 -5.17 -10.89
C VAL A 26 -10.26 -4.49 -9.61
N CYS A 27 -9.35 -5.15 -8.91
CA CYS A 27 -8.57 -4.58 -7.81
C CYS A 27 -7.09 -4.82 -8.04
N GLY A 28 -6.27 -3.80 -7.80
CA GLY A 28 -4.82 -3.89 -7.81
C GLY A 28 -4.28 -4.42 -6.49
N VAL A 29 -3.28 -5.29 -6.54
CA VAL A 29 -2.54 -5.72 -5.33
C VAL A 29 -1.09 -5.29 -5.48
N PHE A 30 -0.66 -4.32 -4.69
CA PHE A 30 0.69 -3.76 -4.72
C PHE A 30 1.56 -4.45 -3.68
N LEU A 31 2.49 -5.29 -4.14
CA LEU A 31 3.36 -6.09 -3.29
C LEU A 31 4.72 -5.41 -3.09
N VAL A 32 5.14 -5.27 -1.84
CA VAL A 32 6.49 -4.80 -1.47
C VAL A 32 7.15 -5.81 -0.56
N ASP A 33 8.46 -6.00 -0.70
CA ASP A 33 9.25 -6.83 0.22
C ASP A 33 9.45 -6.11 1.56
N SER A 34 9.10 -6.77 2.66
CA SER A 34 9.21 -6.18 4.00
C SER A 34 10.63 -5.78 4.39
N GLN A 35 11.66 -6.46 3.87
CA GLN A 35 13.06 -6.11 4.14
C GLN A 35 13.44 -4.73 3.58
N PHE A 36 12.77 -4.28 2.53
CA PHE A 36 12.98 -2.95 1.97
C PHE A 36 12.40 -1.85 2.88
N MET A 37 11.35 -2.17 3.64
CA MET A 37 10.52 -1.20 4.36
C MET A 37 10.98 -0.92 5.80
N VAL A 38 12.09 -1.51 6.25
CA VAL A 38 12.57 -1.37 7.64
C VAL A 38 13.02 0.06 7.96
N GLU A 39 13.62 0.75 7.00
CA GLU A 39 14.15 2.11 7.19
C GLU A 39 13.11 3.16 6.78
N SER A 40 12.95 4.22 7.58
CA SER A 40 11.83 5.17 7.43
C SER A 40 11.78 5.84 6.06
N PHE A 41 12.93 6.18 5.46
CA PHE A 41 12.97 6.78 4.12
C PHE A 41 12.61 5.80 3.00
N LYS A 42 12.92 4.51 3.18
CA LYS A 42 12.51 3.46 2.24
C LYS A 42 11.02 3.17 2.39
N PHE A 43 10.52 3.19 3.62
CA PHE A 43 9.10 3.10 3.90
C PHE A 43 8.30 4.22 3.22
N ILE A 44 8.73 5.48 3.40
CA ILE A 44 8.15 6.65 2.70
C ILE A 44 8.20 6.47 1.18
N SER A 45 9.33 6.02 0.64
CA SER A 45 9.47 5.76 -0.80
C SER A 45 8.50 4.67 -1.28
N GLY A 46 8.28 3.64 -0.46
CA GLY A 46 7.31 2.59 -0.73
C GLY A 46 5.87 3.11 -0.78
N ILE A 47 5.49 4.01 0.14
CA ILE A 47 4.16 4.66 0.10
C ILE A 47 4.00 5.51 -1.16
N LEU A 48 5.00 6.33 -1.50
CA LEU A 48 4.94 7.17 -2.69
C LEU A 48 4.84 6.33 -3.97
N ALA A 49 5.54 5.19 -4.04
CA ALA A 49 5.44 4.26 -5.15
C ALA A 49 4.04 3.62 -5.24
N ALA A 50 3.50 3.16 -4.12
CA ALA A 50 2.16 2.60 -4.04
C ALA A 50 1.09 3.62 -4.46
N LEU A 51 1.22 4.86 -3.97
CA LEU A 51 0.33 5.96 -4.33
C LEU A 51 0.41 6.29 -5.82
N SER A 52 1.61 6.33 -6.39
CA SER A 52 1.80 6.55 -7.83
C SER A 52 1.13 5.46 -8.66
N ALA A 53 1.19 4.20 -8.23
CA ALA A 53 0.51 3.10 -8.93
C ALA A 53 -1.01 3.22 -8.84
N MET A 54 -1.54 3.58 -7.67
CA MET A 54 -2.97 3.79 -7.44
C MET A 54 -3.53 4.90 -8.34
N ILE A 55 -2.83 6.04 -8.41
CA ILE A 55 -3.20 7.16 -9.29
C ILE A 55 -3.09 6.76 -10.77
N SER A 56 -2.06 6.01 -11.15
CA SER A 56 -1.84 5.64 -12.55
C SER A 56 -2.86 4.63 -13.08
N LEU A 57 -3.33 3.71 -12.23
CA LEU A 57 -4.24 2.63 -12.63
C LEU A 57 -5.72 2.99 -12.42
N GLU A 58 -6.02 4.01 -11.60
CA GLU A 58 -7.39 4.49 -11.32
C GLU A 58 -8.35 3.40 -10.85
N ILE A 59 -7.84 2.43 -10.09
CA ILE A 59 -8.61 1.33 -9.50
C ILE A 59 -8.41 1.23 -8.00
N PRO A 60 -9.34 0.57 -7.28
CA PRO A 60 -9.11 0.15 -5.91
C PRO A 60 -7.81 -0.67 -5.82
N GLN A 61 -6.96 -0.35 -4.86
CA GLN A 61 -5.66 -1.00 -4.68
C GLN A 61 -5.42 -1.32 -3.20
N ILE A 62 -4.93 -2.54 -2.95
CA ILE A 62 -4.47 -2.98 -1.63
C ILE A 62 -2.95 -3.05 -1.66
N ASN A 63 -2.30 -2.50 -0.63
CA ASN A 63 -0.84 -2.57 -0.51
C ASN A 63 -0.47 -3.62 0.52
N ILE A 64 0.43 -4.52 0.15
CA ILE A 64 0.82 -5.66 0.98
C ILE A 64 2.33 -5.67 1.13
N MET A 65 2.76 -5.80 2.39
CA MET A 65 4.14 -6.01 2.75
C MET A 65 4.40 -7.51 2.92
N THR A 66 5.07 -8.10 1.94
CA THR A 66 5.31 -9.53 1.83
C THR A 66 6.56 -9.98 2.61
N LYS A 67 6.64 -11.30 2.83
CA LYS A 67 7.79 -11.97 3.45
C LYS A 67 8.08 -11.53 4.88
N MET A 68 7.02 -11.24 5.64
CA MET A 68 7.17 -10.86 7.05
C MET A 68 7.84 -11.99 7.87
N ASP A 69 7.73 -13.25 7.45
CA ASP A 69 8.43 -14.41 8.03
C ASP A 69 9.96 -14.26 8.05
N LEU A 70 10.53 -13.56 7.07
CA LEU A 70 11.97 -13.42 6.91
C LEU A 70 12.60 -12.33 7.79
N LEU A 71 11.77 -11.55 8.49
CA LEU A 71 12.26 -10.46 9.32
C LEU A 71 12.69 -10.94 10.70
N SER A 72 13.81 -10.39 11.18
CA SER A 72 14.20 -10.52 12.57
C SER A 72 13.17 -9.86 13.49
N LYS A 73 13.06 -10.32 14.75
CA LYS A 73 12.15 -9.72 15.76
C LYS A 73 12.36 -8.20 15.91
N LYS A 74 13.61 -7.74 15.80
CA LYS A 74 13.93 -6.30 15.84
C LYS A 74 13.34 -5.57 14.63
N ALA A 75 13.52 -6.12 13.43
CA ALA A 75 12.99 -5.51 12.21
C ALA A 75 11.46 -5.50 12.18
N LYS A 76 10.80 -6.58 12.63
CA LYS A 76 9.33 -6.62 12.80
C LYS A 76 8.85 -5.47 13.68
N LYS A 77 9.49 -5.27 14.84
CA LYS A 77 9.16 -4.17 15.76
C LYS A 77 9.38 -2.78 15.16
N GLU A 78 10.38 -2.60 14.30
CA GLU A 78 10.57 -1.33 13.59
C GLU A 78 9.45 -1.09 12.57
N ILE A 79 8.98 -2.12 11.88
CA ILE A 79 7.89 -2.01 10.90
C ILE A 79 6.54 -1.79 11.59
N GLU A 80 6.28 -2.42 12.73
CA GLU A 80 5.07 -2.22 13.52
C GLU A 80 4.83 -0.73 13.86
N LYS A 81 5.89 0.05 14.08
CA LYS A 81 5.81 1.49 14.29
C LYS A 81 5.20 2.25 13.10
N TYR A 82 5.37 1.74 11.88
CA TYR A 82 4.80 2.34 10.69
C TYR A 82 3.37 1.88 10.40
N LEU A 83 2.90 0.84 11.10
CA LEU A 83 1.52 0.36 10.99
C LEU A 83 0.58 1.12 11.94
N ASP A 84 1.13 1.87 12.89
CA ASP A 84 0.38 2.65 13.87
C ASP A 84 -0.32 3.86 13.22
N PRO A 85 -1.53 4.26 13.68
CA PRO A 85 -2.24 5.42 13.16
C PRO A 85 -1.46 6.74 13.27
N ASP A 86 -0.59 6.85 14.28
CA ASP A 86 0.23 8.03 14.57
C ASP A 86 1.60 8.01 13.86
N MET A 87 1.81 7.10 12.90
CA MET A 87 3.04 6.93 12.12
C MET A 87 3.67 8.27 11.67
N TYR A 88 2.84 9.24 11.26
CA TYR A 88 3.28 10.52 10.70
C TYR A 88 4.08 11.36 11.69
N SER A 89 3.67 11.35 12.96
CA SER A 89 4.41 12.03 14.04
C SER A 89 5.79 11.39 14.25
N MET A 90 5.87 10.06 14.15
CA MET A 90 7.11 9.30 14.31
C MET A 90 8.07 9.46 13.13
N ILE A 91 7.53 9.61 11.92
CA ILE A 91 8.31 9.91 10.72
C ILE A 91 8.89 11.33 10.83
N GLU A 92 8.12 12.32 11.26
CA GLU A 92 8.64 13.68 11.43
C GLU A 92 9.80 13.71 12.46
N ASP A 93 9.66 12.97 13.56
CA ASP A 93 10.74 12.82 14.55
C ASP A 93 11.96 12.06 14.02
N SER A 94 11.75 11.00 13.25
CA SER A 94 12.83 10.25 12.58
C SER A 94 13.52 11.10 11.50
N THR A 95 12.81 12.04 10.89
CA THR A 95 13.38 13.00 9.93
C THR A 95 14.12 14.16 10.60
N ASN A 96 14.04 14.35 11.92
CA ASN A 96 15.01 15.19 12.62
C ASN A 96 16.44 14.60 12.57
N ILE A 97 16.59 13.31 12.22
CA ILE A 97 17.87 12.65 11.94
C ILE A 97 18.39 13.01 10.52
N LEU A 98 17.53 13.52 9.62
CA LEU A 98 17.92 14.13 8.35
C LEU A 98 18.61 15.49 8.63
N LYS A 99 19.87 15.40 9.08
CA LYS A 99 20.76 16.50 9.48
C LYS A 99 21.04 17.56 8.40
N SER A 100 20.43 17.48 7.21
CA SER A 100 20.58 18.49 6.19
C SER A 100 19.41 19.49 6.26
N LYS A 101 19.70 20.69 6.76
CA LYS A 101 18.79 21.85 6.65
C LYS A 101 18.27 22.08 5.22
N MET A 102 18.95 21.55 4.19
CA MET A 102 18.57 21.73 2.79
C MET A 102 17.28 21.01 2.40
N PHE A 103 16.97 19.84 2.98
CA PHE A 103 15.82 19.03 2.52
C PHE A 103 14.61 19.07 3.44
N LYS A 104 14.67 19.82 4.55
CA LYS A 104 13.58 19.90 5.54
C LYS A 104 12.24 20.31 4.93
N LYS A 105 12.26 21.27 3.99
CA LYS A 105 11.04 21.73 3.31
C LYS A 105 10.45 20.64 2.41
N LEU A 106 11.28 19.91 1.69
CA LEU A 106 10.85 18.81 0.82
C LEU A 106 10.23 17.68 1.65
N THR A 107 10.92 17.24 2.70
CA THR A 107 10.42 16.18 3.59
C THR A 107 9.07 16.56 4.19
N LYS A 108 8.90 17.81 4.64
CA LYS A 108 7.61 18.28 5.17
C LYS A 108 6.50 18.25 4.11
N SER A 109 6.80 18.66 2.87
CA SER A 109 5.83 18.58 1.78
C SER A 109 5.47 17.14 1.43
N ILE A 110 6.43 16.22 1.45
CA ILE A 110 6.18 14.79 1.24
C ILE A 110 5.29 14.24 2.35
N CYS A 111 5.58 14.52 3.63
CA CYS A 111 4.72 14.10 4.72
C CYS A 111 3.30 14.64 4.55
N GLY A 112 3.13 15.91 4.18
CA GLY A 112 1.81 16.49 3.91
C GLY A 112 1.05 15.78 2.79
N VAL A 113 1.73 15.38 1.70
CA VAL A 113 1.08 14.57 0.65
C VAL A 113 0.66 13.21 1.20
N ILE A 114 1.50 12.56 1.99
CA ILE A 114 1.14 11.24 2.54
C ILE A 114 -0.03 11.37 3.54
N ASP A 115 -0.06 12.44 4.35
CA ASP A 115 -1.19 12.75 5.25
C ASP A 115 -2.49 12.98 4.45
N ASP A 116 -2.44 13.78 3.38
CA ASP A 116 -3.59 14.05 2.50
C ASP A 116 -4.12 12.76 1.86
N TYR A 117 -3.22 11.83 1.52
CA TYR A 117 -3.53 10.50 1.01
C TYR A 117 -3.50 9.42 2.10
N GLY A 118 -3.80 9.79 3.37
CA GLY A 118 -3.65 8.97 4.58
C GLY A 118 -4.37 7.61 4.63
N MET A 119 -5.01 7.24 3.52
CA MET A 119 -5.57 5.92 3.22
C MET A 119 -4.55 4.88 2.71
N VAL A 120 -3.36 5.27 2.26
CA VAL A 120 -2.38 4.31 1.71
C VAL A 120 -1.68 3.54 2.84
N ARG A 121 -2.29 2.43 3.26
CA ARG A 121 -1.76 1.53 4.28
C ARG A 121 -1.22 0.25 3.67
N PHE A 122 -0.19 -0.31 4.30
CA PHE A 122 0.37 -1.62 3.98
C PHE A 122 -0.16 -2.66 4.97
N LEU A 123 -0.66 -3.78 4.44
CA LEU A 123 -1.01 -4.95 5.23
C LEU A 123 0.22 -5.86 5.38
N PRO A 124 0.63 -6.22 6.60
CA PRO A 124 1.69 -7.20 6.78
C PRO A 124 1.21 -8.59 6.35
N PHE A 125 1.99 -9.26 5.51
CA PHE A 125 1.70 -10.62 5.01
C PHE A 125 2.80 -11.61 5.37
N ASP A 126 2.43 -12.62 6.15
CA ASP A 126 3.23 -13.79 6.46
C ASP A 126 2.56 -15.05 5.88
N ARG A 127 3.24 -15.70 4.94
CA ARG A 127 2.73 -16.92 4.27
C ARG A 127 2.61 -18.13 5.21
N SER A 128 3.28 -18.08 6.36
CA SER A 128 3.28 -19.16 7.35
C SER A 128 2.15 -19.02 8.35
N ASP A 129 1.43 -17.89 8.31
CA ASP A 129 0.35 -17.53 9.20
C ASP A 129 -0.98 -17.50 8.44
N GLU A 130 -1.86 -18.45 8.75
CA GLU A 130 -3.19 -18.52 8.15
C GLU A 130 -4.07 -17.31 8.49
N GLU A 131 -3.86 -16.69 9.66
CA GLU A 131 -4.59 -15.49 10.05
C GLU A 131 -4.24 -14.32 9.14
N SER A 132 -2.95 -14.12 8.87
CA SER A 132 -2.46 -13.11 7.93
C SER A 132 -3.03 -13.30 6.52
N ILE A 133 -3.12 -14.53 6.02
CA ILE A 133 -3.75 -14.84 4.72
C ILE A 133 -5.24 -14.45 4.74
N ASN A 134 -5.96 -14.82 5.79
CA ASN A 134 -7.39 -14.51 5.91
C ASN A 134 -7.66 -13.00 5.96
N ILE A 135 -6.84 -12.23 6.69
CA ILE A 135 -6.96 -10.77 6.75
C ILE A 135 -6.80 -10.14 5.36
N VAL A 136 -5.80 -10.60 4.59
CA VAL A 136 -5.58 -10.11 3.22
C VAL A 136 -6.76 -10.45 2.32
N LEU A 137 -7.28 -11.69 2.38
CA LEU A 137 -8.44 -12.10 1.60
C LEU A 137 -9.68 -11.26 1.96
N GLN A 138 -9.95 -11.03 3.24
CA GLN A 138 -11.06 -10.18 3.68
C GLN A 138 -10.94 -8.75 3.15
N HIS A 139 -9.73 -8.17 3.14
CA HIS A 139 -9.51 -6.85 2.57
C HIS A 139 -9.68 -6.82 1.05
N ILE A 140 -9.26 -7.88 0.34
CA ILE A 140 -9.54 -8.05 -1.09
C ILE A 140 -11.04 -8.06 -1.32
N ASP A 141 -11.76 -8.96 -0.67
CA ASP A 141 -13.21 -9.12 -0.81
C ASP A 141 -13.95 -7.81 -0.54
N PHE A 142 -13.58 -7.09 0.54
CA PHE A 142 -14.14 -5.77 0.84
C PHE A 142 -13.87 -4.75 -0.27
N THR A 143 -12.64 -4.72 -0.80
CA THR A 143 -12.23 -3.76 -1.83
C THR A 143 -12.93 -3.99 -3.16
N ILE A 144 -13.21 -5.25 -3.52
CA ILE A 144 -13.99 -5.59 -4.73
C ILE A 144 -15.49 -5.69 -4.47
N GLN A 145 -15.97 -5.36 -3.25
CA GLN A 145 -17.37 -5.51 -2.83
C GLN A 145 -17.93 -6.90 -3.15
N TYR A 146 -17.10 -7.94 -2.96
CA TYR A 146 -17.50 -9.30 -3.20
C TYR A 146 -18.56 -9.72 -2.18
N GLY A 147 -19.73 -10.12 -2.67
CA GLY A 147 -20.83 -10.63 -1.84
C GLY A 147 -21.99 -9.66 -1.59
N GLU A 148 -21.89 -8.38 -1.96
CA GLU A 148 -23.04 -7.45 -1.88
C GLU A 148 -24.17 -7.86 -2.87
N ASP A 149 -23.83 -8.47 -4.01
CA ASP A 149 -24.81 -9.02 -4.96
C ASP A 149 -25.57 -10.25 -4.44
N LEU A 150 -25.13 -10.84 -3.31
CA LEU A 150 -25.78 -11.96 -2.64
C LEU A 150 -26.79 -11.50 -1.58
N GLU A 151 -26.87 -10.21 -1.26
CA GLU A 151 -27.92 -9.68 -0.39
C GLU A 151 -29.29 -9.79 -1.07
N PHE A 152 -30.26 -10.33 -0.33
CA PHE A 152 -31.60 -10.60 -0.82
C PHE A 152 -32.29 -9.28 -1.22
N LYS A 153 -32.57 -9.08 -2.51
CA LYS A 153 -33.39 -7.96 -2.96
C LYS A 153 -34.81 -8.13 -2.42
N GLU A 154 -35.29 -7.19 -1.61
CA GLU A 154 -36.68 -7.21 -1.16
C GLU A 154 -37.62 -7.27 -2.38
N PRO A 155 -38.59 -8.21 -2.41
CA PRO A 155 -39.58 -8.25 -3.47
C PRO A 155 -40.42 -6.96 -3.42
N LYS A 156 -40.58 -6.32 -4.59
CA LYS A 156 -41.48 -5.17 -4.78
C LYS A 156 -42.94 -5.54 -4.54
#